data_AF-K7Z6M5-F1
#
_entry.id   AF-K7Z6M5-F1
#
_cell.length_a   1.000
_cell.length_b   1.000
_cell.length_c   1.000
_cell.angle_alpha   90.00
_cell.angle_beta   90.00
_cell.angle_gamma   90.00
#
_symmetry.space_group_name_H-M   'P 1'
#
loop_
_entity.id
_entity.type
_entity.pdbx_description
1 polymer ?
#
loop_
_entity_poly.entity_id
_entity_poly.type
_entity_poly.pdbx_seq_one_letter_code
_entity_poly.pdbx_strand_id
1 'polypeptide(L)'
;RNCRKFKQYEAGDLLISLPVEWLALCRLSFVAKTIRNADVELFDKCEFGDGSKTLGQQLCEPSRVYVKEVLALLRECEVKAISHITTGLLPDVQRIIPPDHEISLDFGDLKIPAMYGWLADRLRLSPQTLLDNLNCGIGLVLVVPKKCTVWKQVLGAGAKVFGVLKRKMHTCHQQHQIEVRNFVEGLEKIAERFGGITERNTRTLDEPHERDLALELCDAALTQQRNETITTKLGRRLMRVPQTYKDPVLVLGTDGVGTKIKIAQQTER
;
A
#
# COMPACT_ATOMS: atom_id res chain seq x y z
N ARG A 1 5.72 23.14 9.14
CA ARG A 1 6.93 22.62 9.80
C ARG A 1 6.69 22.05 11.22
N ASN A 2 5.53 22.22 11.85
CA ASN A 2 5.18 21.51 13.10
C ASN A 2 3.94 20.62 12.91
N CYS A 3 4.10 19.44 12.31
CA CYS A 3 3.02 18.46 12.29
C CYS A 3 2.98 17.78 13.67
N ARG A 4 1.89 17.98 14.45
CA ARG A 4 1.71 17.30 15.75
C ARG A 4 1.83 15.77 15.62
N LYS A 5 1.50 15.23 14.43
CA LYS A 5 1.60 13.81 14.04
C LYS A 5 2.97 13.17 14.32
N PHE A 6 4.07 13.93 14.23
CA PHE A 6 5.43 13.37 14.28
C PHE A 6 6.18 13.65 15.58
N LYS A 7 5.56 14.32 16.56
CA LYS A 7 6.24 14.70 17.81
C LYS A 7 6.68 13.51 18.68
N GLN A 8 6.04 12.36 18.52
CA GLN A 8 6.28 11.17 19.33
C GLN A 8 7.33 10.23 18.72
N TYR A 9 7.85 10.53 17.53
CA TYR A 9 8.77 9.62 16.82
C TYR A 9 10.18 9.73 17.40
N GLU A 10 10.82 8.58 17.58
CA GLU A 10 12.19 8.47 18.06
C GLU A 10 13.03 7.60 17.11
N ALA A 11 14.33 7.88 17.07
CA ALA A 11 15.28 6.93 16.50
C ALA A 11 15.19 5.58 17.24
N GLY A 12 15.18 4.51 16.45
CA GLY A 12 15.00 3.13 16.89
C GLY A 12 13.56 2.64 16.86
N ASP A 13 12.56 3.51 16.66
CA ASP A 13 11.17 3.08 16.49
C ASP A 13 11.05 2.05 15.35
N LEU A 14 10.17 1.08 15.55
CA LEU A 14 10.06 -0.09 14.67
C LEU A 14 8.90 0.09 13.71
N LEU A 15 9.12 -0.27 12.45
CA LEU A 15 8.07 -0.51 11.47
C LEU A 15 7.75 -2.01 11.45
N ILE A 16 6.52 -2.34 11.81
CA ILE A 16 6.00 -3.70 11.78
C ILE A 16 5.10 -3.85 10.54
N SER A 17 5.46 -4.76 9.64
CA SER A 17 4.65 -5.13 8.48
C SER A 17 3.70 -6.27 8.83
N LEU A 18 2.44 -6.18 8.39
CA LEU A 18 1.51 -7.30 8.35
C LEU A 18 1.34 -7.77 6.90
N PRO A 19 1.40 -9.08 6.65
CA PRO A 19 1.43 -9.61 5.30
C PRO A 19 0.03 -9.63 4.67
N VAL A 20 0.01 -9.41 3.37
CA VAL A 20 -1.13 -9.67 2.47
C VAL A 20 -0.68 -10.62 1.37
N GLU A 21 -1.51 -11.59 1.01
CA GLU A 21 -1.14 -12.58 -0.01
C GLU A 21 -1.32 -12.06 -1.44
N TRP A 22 -2.27 -11.15 -1.64
CA TRP A 22 -2.69 -10.68 -2.97
C TRP A 22 -2.64 -9.16 -3.10
N LEU A 23 -3.08 -8.65 -4.26
CA LEU A 23 -3.23 -7.21 -4.49
C LEU A 23 -4.13 -6.54 -3.45
N ALA A 24 -5.03 -7.30 -2.81
CA ALA A 24 -6.15 -6.74 -2.10
C ALA A 24 -6.92 -5.81 -3.08
N LEU A 25 -7.12 -4.55 -2.71
CA LEU A 25 -7.72 -3.55 -3.59
C LEU A 25 -6.68 -2.55 -4.13
N CYS A 26 -5.38 -2.84 -3.93
CA CYS A 26 -4.28 -1.98 -4.33
C CYS A 26 -4.19 -1.86 -5.85
N ARG A 27 -4.51 -0.67 -6.36
CA ARG A 27 -4.40 -0.26 -7.76
C ARG A 27 -4.87 -1.31 -8.79
N LEU A 28 -6.05 -1.89 -8.60
CA LEU A 28 -6.62 -2.85 -9.55
C LEU A 28 -6.74 -2.29 -10.98
N SER A 29 -7.01 -0.99 -11.14
CA SER A 29 -7.04 -0.33 -12.45
C SER A 29 -5.70 -0.36 -13.17
N PHE A 30 -4.59 -0.11 -12.44
CA PHE A 30 -3.23 -0.22 -12.97
C PHE A 30 -2.94 -1.63 -13.46
N VAL A 31 -3.24 -2.63 -12.63
CA VAL A 31 -3.02 -4.03 -12.97
C VAL A 31 -3.86 -4.43 -14.17
N ALA A 32 -5.15 -4.09 -14.18
CA ALA A 32 -6.06 -4.41 -15.28
C ALA A 32 -5.61 -3.79 -16.62
N LYS A 33 -5.14 -2.53 -16.61
CA LYS A 33 -4.60 -1.88 -17.80
C LYS A 33 -3.31 -2.56 -18.28
N THR A 34 -2.44 -2.94 -17.34
CA THR A 34 -1.19 -3.62 -17.68
C THR A 34 -1.43 -5.03 -18.25
N ILE A 35 -2.36 -5.79 -17.68
CA ILE A 35 -2.80 -7.10 -18.19
C ILE A 35 -3.30 -6.96 -19.63
N ARG A 36 -4.17 -5.97 -19.90
CA ARG A 36 -4.68 -5.70 -21.25
C ARG A 36 -3.56 -5.36 -22.24
N ASN A 37 -2.60 -4.53 -21.83
CA ASN A 37 -1.48 -4.15 -22.69
C ASN A 37 -0.50 -5.31 -22.95
N ALA A 38 -0.49 -6.31 -22.08
CA ALA A 38 0.32 -7.52 -22.22
C ALA A 38 -0.38 -8.64 -22.99
N ASP A 39 -1.60 -8.40 -23.50
CA ASP A 39 -2.41 -9.40 -24.22
C ASP A 39 -2.66 -10.67 -23.38
N VAL A 40 -2.85 -10.50 -22.07
CA VAL A 40 -3.13 -11.58 -21.11
C VAL A 40 -4.63 -11.65 -20.84
N GLU A 41 -5.21 -12.84 -20.96
CA GLU A 41 -6.64 -13.06 -20.74
C GLU A 41 -6.97 -13.34 -19.27
N LEU A 42 -7.98 -12.67 -18.72
CA LEU A 42 -8.41 -12.85 -17.32
C LEU A 42 -9.08 -14.20 -17.06
N PHE A 43 -9.55 -14.87 -18.11
CA PHE A 43 -10.19 -16.17 -18.04
C PHE A 43 -9.21 -17.33 -18.17
N ASP A 44 -7.94 -17.05 -18.46
CA ASP A 44 -6.90 -18.06 -18.47
C ASP A 44 -6.65 -18.62 -17.07
N LYS A 45 -6.13 -19.85 -17.04
CA LYS A 45 -5.73 -20.52 -15.80
C LYS A 45 -4.66 -19.70 -15.08
N CYS A 46 -4.83 -19.49 -13.78
CA CYS A 46 -3.86 -18.72 -13.01
C CYS A 46 -2.53 -19.49 -12.87
N GLU A 47 -1.42 -18.80 -13.12
CA GLU A 47 -0.07 -19.37 -13.03
C GLU A 47 0.54 -19.21 -11.61
N PHE A 48 -0.15 -18.48 -10.74
CA PHE A 48 0.22 -18.29 -9.33
C PHE A 48 -0.98 -18.55 -8.42
N GLY A 49 -0.74 -18.95 -7.17
CA GLY A 49 -1.83 -19.22 -6.22
C GLY A 49 -2.58 -20.51 -6.51
N ASP A 50 -3.92 -20.46 -6.53
CA ASP A 50 -4.76 -21.63 -6.75
C ASP A 50 -4.89 -21.92 -8.26
N GLY A 51 -4.20 -22.98 -8.70
CA GLY A 51 -4.22 -23.40 -10.10
C GLY A 51 -5.58 -23.90 -10.60
N SER A 52 -6.60 -24.05 -9.76
CA SER A 52 -7.97 -24.32 -10.21
C SER A 52 -8.74 -23.06 -10.63
N LYS A 53 -8.23 -21.87 -10.26
CA LYS A 53 -8.86 -20.57 -10.55
C LYS A 53 -8.35 -19.96 -11.84
N THR A 54 -9.16 -19.09 -12.43
CA THR A 54 -8.69 -18.19 -13.49
C THR A 54 -7.85 -17.06 -12.89
N LEU A 55 -7.06 -16.37 -13.72
CA LEU A 55 -6.32 -15.18 -13.32
C LEU A 55 -7.24 -14.13 -12.68
N GLY A 56 -8.37 -13.83 -13.31
CA GLY A 56 -9.36 -12.89 -12.78
C GLY A 56 -9.91 -13.30 -11.42
N GLN A 57 -10.22 -14.58 -11.23
CA GLN A 57 -10.69 -15.11 -9.94
C GLN A 57 -9.62 -14.98 -8.86
N GLN A 58 -8.35 -15.26 -9.19
CA GLN A 58 -7.24 -15.13 -8.25
C GLN A 58 -6.99 -13.65 -7.86
N LEU A 59 -7.05 -12.73 -8.84
CA LEU A 59 -6.87 -11.30 -8.60
C LEU A 59 -8.01 -10.67 -7.79
N CYS A 60 -9.20 -11.26 -7.85
CA CYS A 60 -10.37 -10.83 -7.07
C CYS A 60 -10.46 -11.48 -5.68
N GLU A 61 -9.42 -12.19 -5.22
CA GLU A 61 -9.45 -12.75 -3.87
C GLU A 61 -9.64 -11.66 -2.80
N PRO A 62 -10.49 -11.92 -1.80
CA PRO A 62 -10.87 -10.92 -0.82
C PRO A 62 -9.67 -10.45 0.00
N SER A 63 -9.66 -9.16 0.32
CA SER A 63 -8.60 -8.55 1.12
C SER A 63 -8.64 -9.04 2.57
N ARG A 64 -7.46 -9.25 3.17
CA ARG A 64 -7.34 -9.56 4.60
C ARG A 64 -7.85 -8.38 5.45
N VAL A 65 -8.63 -8.69 6.48
CA VAL A 65 -9.15 -7.70 7.44
C VAL A 65 -8.31 -7.70 8.72
N TYR A 66 -7.51 -6.65 8.93
CA TYR A 66 -6.57 -6.53 10.06
C TYR A 66 -7.18 -6.05 11.39
N VAL A 67 -8.47 -5.72 11.40
CA VAL A 67 -9.13 -5.01 12.51
C VAL A 67 -8.88 -5.65 13.87
N LYS A 68 -9.07 -6.97 14.01
CA LYS A 68 -9.00 -7.65 15.31
C LYS A 68 -7.60 -7.58 15.93
N GLU A 69 -6.57 -7.88 15.13
CA GLU A 69 -5.17 -7.90 15.58
C GLU A 69 -4.67 -6.48 15.90
N VAL A 70 -5.04 -5.49 15.07
CA VAL A 70 -4.65 -4.09 15.27
C VAL A 70 -5.30 -3.50 16.51
N LEU A 71 -6.59 -3.78 16.74
CA LEU A 71 -7.29 -3.33 17.95
C LEU A 71 -6.73 -3.95 19.22
N ALA A 72 -6.36 -5.23 19.17
CA ALA A 72 -5.69 -5.87 20.29
C ALA A 72 -4.37 -5.15 20.59
N LEU A 73 -3.58 -4.82 19.58
CA LEU A 73 -2.30 -4.12 19.79
C LEU A 73 -2.50 -2.70 20.34
N LEU A 74 -3.48 -1.96 19.83
CA LEU A 74 -3.78 -0.60 20.27
C LEU A 74 -4.19 -0.50 21.75
N ARG A 75 -4.66 -1.60 22.35
CA ARG A 75 -4.98 -1.69 23.79
C ARG A 75 -3.75 -1.94 24.65
N GLU A 76 -2.72 -2.56 24.10
CA GLU A 76 -1.55 -3.03 24.84
C GLU A 76 -0.34 -2.09 24.72
N CYS A 77 -0.22 -1.33 23.62
CA CYS A 77 0.90 -0.42 23.44
C CYS A 77 0.53 0.82 22.64
N GLU A 78 1.39 1.84 22.76
CA GLU A 78 1.34 3.00 21.88
C GLU A 78 1.69 2.60 20.43
N VAL A 79 0.81 2.95 19.50
CA VAL A 79 1.04 2.85 18.05
C VAL A 79 1.08 4.26 17.49
N LYS A 80 2.24 4.68 16.99
CA LYS A 80 2.52 6.07 16.55
C LYS A 80 1.95 6.38 15.17
N ALA A 81 1.79 5.35 14.33
CA ALA A 81 1.05 5.43 13.08
C ALA A 81 0.64 4.05 12.58
N ILE A 82 -0.39 4.08 11.74
CA ILE A 82 -0.88 2.94 10.97
C ILE A 82 -0.99 3.41 9.52
N SER A 83 -0.39 2.68 8.59
CA SER A 83 -0.54 2.89 7.16
C SER A 83 -1.08 1.62 6.50
N HIS A 84 -2.22 1.76 5.82
CA HIS A 84 -2.76 0.70 4.97
C HIS A 84 -2.16 0.89 3.58
N ILE A 85 -1.56 -0.17 3.04
CA ILE A 85 -0.84 -0.09 1.78
C ILE A 85 -1.82 -0.36 0.65
N THR A 86 -2.27 0.71 -0.01
CA THR A 86 -3.28 0.66 -1.08
C THR A 86 -2.88 1.42 -2.33
N THR A 87 -1.99 2.40 -2.22
CA THR A 87 -1.48 3.18 -3.35
C THR A 87 -0.13 2.70 -3.85
N GLY A 88 0.62 2.04 -2.98
CA GLY A 88 1.96 1.52 -3.24
C GLY A 88 2.77 1.55 -1.96
N LEU A 89 3.67 0.59 -1.78
CA LEU A 89 4.43 0.46 -0.54
C LEU A 89 5.23 1.73 -0.22
N LEU A 90 5.98 2.25 -1.19
CA LEU A 90 6.83 3.44 -0.98
C LEU A 90 6.00 4.69 -0.69
N PRO A 91 4.99 5.07 -1.50
CA PRO A 91 4.16 6.25 -1.21
C PRO A 91 3.43 6.17 0.14
N ASP A 92 2.92 4.99 0.52
CA ASP A 92 2.15 4.84 1.76
C ASP A 92 3.02 4.80 3.01
N VAL A 93 4.24 4.25 2.92
CA VAL A 93 5.23 4.35 4.01
C VAL A 93 5.76 5.79 4.13
N GLN A 94 6.07 6.44 3.02
CA GLN A 94 6.56 7.83 2.98
C GLN A 94 5.64 8.81 3.74
N ARG A 95 4.32 8.59 3.72
CA ARG A 95 3.32 9.42 4.43
C ARG A 95 3.36 9.32 5.96
N ILE A 96 3.98 8.28 6.50
CA ILE A 96 4.07 8.02 7.95
C ILE A 96 5.49 8.22 8.52
N ILE A 97 6.48 8.56 7.69
CA ILE A 97 7.84 8.86 8.17
C ILE A 97 8.03 10.38 8.32
N PRO A 98 8.51 10.86 9.49
CA PRO A 98 8.84 12.28 9.68
C PRO A 98 10.00 12.72 8.77
N PRO A 99 9.99 13.95 8.23
CA PRO A 99 10.98 14.42 7.24
C PRO A 99 12.42 14.51 7.77
N ASP A 100 12.61 14.53 9.10
CA ASP A 100 13.91 14.53 9.79
C ASP A 100 14.39 13.10 10.15
N HIS A 101 13.68 12.08 9.68
CA HIS A 101 14.02 10.68 9.84
C HIS A 101 14.20 10.00 8.48
N GLU A 102 15.01 8.97 8.48
CA GLU A 102 15.23 8.06 7.36
C GLU A 102 14.97 6.62 7.81
N ILE A 103 14.75 5.72 6.85
CA ILE A 103 14.48 4.32 7.15
C ILE A 103 14.99 3.39 6.05
N SER A 104 15.47 2.22 6.45
CA SER A 104 15.75 1.10 5.55
C SER A 104 14.67 0.04 5.75
N LEU A 105 13.97 -0.31 4.67
CA LEU A 105 12.96 -1.36 4.61
C LEU A 105 13.62 -2.65 4.11
N ASP A 106 13.64 -3.68 4.93
CA ASP A 106 14.35 -4.94 4.67
C ASP A 106 13.37 -6.09 4.41
N PHE A 107 13.45 -6.67 3.21
CA PHE A 107 12.66 -7.81 2.78
C PHE A 107 13.31 -9.17 3.06
N GLY A 108 14.48 -9.24 3.68
CA GLY A 108 15.25 -10.48 3.86
C GLY A 108 14.49 -11.58 4.58
N ASP A 109 13.65 -11.21 5.54
CA ASP A 109 12.77 -12.14 6.26
C ASP A 109 11.32 -12.13 5.73
N LEU A 110 10.97 -11.27 4.78
CA LEU A 110 9.61 -11.15 4.28
C LEU A 110 9.34 -12.14 3.14
N LYS A 111 8.16 -12.77 3.17
CA LYS A 111 7.69 -13.57 2.04
C LYS A 111 7.06 -12.63 1.02
N ILE A 112 7.71 -12.43 -0.11
CA ILE A 112 7.10 -11.79 -1.28
C ILE A 112 6.16 -12.83 -1.94
N PRO A 113 4.87 -12.53 -2.14
CA PRO A 113 3.94 -13.45 -2.79
C PRO A 113 4.34 -13.78 -4.25
N ALA A 114 4.06 -15.01 -4.69
CA ALA A 114 4.44 -15.50 -6.02
C ALA A 114 3.91 -14.62 -7.17
N MET A 115 2.74 -14.01 -6.96
CA MET A 115 2.13 -13.11 -7.92
C MET A 115 3.04 -11.94 -8.32
N TYR A 116 3.92 -11.46 -7.42
CA TYR A 116 4.81 -10.34 -7.74
C TYR A 116 5.91 -10.74 -8.72
N GLY A 117 6.41 -11.97 -8.64
CA GLY A 117 7.32 -12.50 -9.65
C GLY A 117 6.61 -12.70 -10.99
N TRP A 118 5.35 -13.13 -10.98
CA TRP A 118 4.54 -13.24 -12.20
C TRP A 118 4.30 -11.87 -12.84
N LEU A 119 3.96 -10.85 -12.04
CA LEU A 119 3.81 -9.47 -12.52
C LEU A 119 5.14 -8.91 -13.07
N ALA A 120 6.26 -9.19 -12.42
CA ALA A 120 7.58 -8.76 -12.88
C ALA A 120 7.97 -9.39 -14.22
N ASP A 121 7.64 -10.67 -14.41
CA ASP A 121 7.92 -11.43 -15.63
C ASP A 121 6.90 -11.12 -16.74
N ARG A 122 5.64 -11.53 -16.57
CA ARG A 122 4.59 -11.46 -17.60
C ARG A 122 4.24 -10.04 -17.99
N LEU A 123 4.11 -9.17 -16.99
CA LEU A 123 3.73 -7.78 -17.20
C LEU A 123 4.94 -6.84 -17.33
N ARG A 124 6.15 -7.39 -17.26
CA ARG A 124 7.42 -6.65 -17.38
C ARG A 124 7.52 -5.46 -16.42
N LEU A 125 6.98 -5.61 -15.21
CA LEU A 125 7.02 -4.56 -14.20
C LEU A 125 8.38 -4.55 -13.50
N SER A 126 9.04 -3.39 -13.51
CA SER A 126 10.29 -3.21 -12.77
C SER A 126 10.08 -3.33 -11.25
N PRO A 127 11.09 -3.72 -10.46
CA PRO A 127 10.99 -3.75 -9.00
C PRO A 127 10.54 -2.40 -8.41
N GLN A 128 11.05 -1.29 -8.96
CA GLN A 128 10.66 0.06 -8.54
C GLN A 128 9.19 0.34 -8.84
N THR A 129 8.71 -0.03 -10.03
CA THR A 129 7.29 0.09 -10.39
C THR A 129 6.39 -0.70 -9.43
N LEU A 130 6.79 -1.90 -9.01
CA LEU A 130 6.05 -2.67 -8.01
C LEU A 130 6.01 -1.95 -6.66
N LEU A 131 7.15 -1.47 -6.17
CA LEU A 131 7.25 -0.75 -4.88
C LEU A 131 6.46 0.56 -4.86
N ASP A 132 6.43 1.28 -5.98
CA ASP A 132 5.73 2.57 -6.09
C ASP A 132 4.22 2.43 -6.22
N ASN A 133 3.74 1.29 -6.73
CA ASN A 133 2.35 1.18 -7.17
C ASN A 133 1.58 0.04 -6.52
N LEU A 134 2.26 -0.96 -5.95
CA LEU A 134 1.65 -2.14 -5.36
C LEU A 134 2.13 -2.37 -3.92
N ASN A 135 1.40 -3.24 -3.23
CA ASN A 135 1.63 -3.49 -1.81
C ASN A 135 2.84 -4.41 -1.52
N CYS A 136 3.33 -5.13 -2.55
CA CYS A 136 4.51 -5.98 -2.48
C CYS A 136 4.48 -7.07 -1.38
N GLY A 137 3.28 -7.51 -0.99
CA GLY A 137 3.07 -8.50 0.06
C GLY A 137 2.88 -7.91 1.45
N ILE A 138 2.87 -6.59 1.59
CA ILE A 138 2.66 -5.87 2.84
C ILE A 138 1.32 -5.15 2.79
N GLY A 139 0.33 -5.61 3.56
CA GLY A 139 -1.00 -4.98 3.56
C GLY A 139 -1.12 -3.82 4.54
N LEU A 140 -0.42 -3.88 5.67
CA LEU A 140 -0.48 -2.87 6.72
C LEU A 140 0.90 -2.66 7.34
N VAL A 141 1.22 -1.42 7.68
CA VAL A 141 2.44 -1.03 8.39
C VAL A 141 2.06 -0.28 9.67
N LEU A 142 2.67 -0.67 10.77
CA LEU A 142 2.50 -0.05 12.09
C LEU A 142 3.83 0.54 12.54
N VAL A 143 3.82 1.74 13.11
CA VAL A 143 4.99 2.32 13.79
C VAL A 143 4.80 2.18 15.28
N VAL A 144 5.72 1.49 15.95
CA VAL A 144 5.69 1.26 17.40
C VAL A 144 6.99 1.71 18.07
N PRO A 145 6.95 2.07 19.37
CA PRO A 145 8.17 2.39 20.12
C PRO A 145 9.22 1.28 20.04
N LYS A 146 10.51 1.63 20.01
CA LYS A 146 11.64 0.68 19.99
C LYS A 146 11.64 -0.39 21.09
N LYS A 147 11.01 -0.09 22.23
CA LYS A 147 10.87 -0.99 23.38
C LYS A 147 9.59 -1.85 23.34
N CYS A 148 8.69 -1.60 22.40
CA CYS A 148 7.48 -2.37 22.27
C CYS A 148 7.82 -3.77 21.74
N THR A 149 7.64 -4.78 22.58
CA THR A 149 7.79 -6.20 22.23
C THR A 149 6.46 -6.93 22.16
N VAL A 150 5.39 -6.34 22.71
CA VAL A 150 4.05 -6.94 22.82
C VAL A 150 3.46 -7.29 21.45
N TRP A 151 3.82 -6.54 20.40
CA TRP A 151 3.40 -6.84 19.03
C TRP A 151 3.74 -8.27 18.59
N LYS A 152 4.81 -8.89 19.11
CA LYS A 152 5.18 -10.28 18.77
C LYS A 152 4.16 -11.32 19.22
N GLN A 153 3.44 -11.02 20.31
CA GLN A 153 2.42 -11.90 20.90
C GLN A 153 1.03 -11.58 20.35
N VAL A 154 0.77 -10.30 20.10
CA VAL A 154 -0.56 -9.80 19.74
C VAL A 154 -0.84 -9.87 18.24
N LEU A 155 0.15 -9.56 17.41
CA LEU A 155 -0.02 -9.64 15.96
C LEU A 155 0.16 -11.09 15.50
N GLY A 156 -0.68 -11.51 14.55
CA GLY A 156 -0.72 -12.89 14.09
C GLY A 156 0.55 -13.36 13.38
N ALA A 157 0.58 -14.66 13.04
CA ALA A 157 1.68 -15.26 12.29
C ALA A 157 1.98 -14.46 11.01
N GLY A 158 3.24 -14.09 10.83
CA GLY A 158 3.74 -13.33 9.67
C GLY A 158 3.96 -11.84 9.90
N ALA A 159 3.56 -11.27 11.04
CA ALA A 159 3.98 -9.91 11.39
C ALA A 159 5.50 -9.87 11.64
N LYS A 160 6.20 -8.92 11.02
CA LYS A 160 7.67 -8.81 11.11
C LYS A 160 8.11 -7.35 11.23
N VAL A 161 9.21 -7.12 11.95
CA VAL A 161 9.95 -5.86 11.82
C VAL A 161 10.57 -5.87 10.44
N PHE A 162 10.24 -4.88 9.63
CA PHE A 162 10.86 -4.72 8.32
C PHE A 162 11.53 -3.34 8.18
N GLY A 163 11.47 -2.49 9.19
CA GLY A 163 12.22 -1.24 9.19
C GLY A 163 12.47 -0.70 10.59
N VAL A 164 13.55 0.07 10.72
CA VAL A 164 13.93 0.76 11.96
C VAL A 164 14.21 2.22 11.64
N LEU A 165 13.49 3.14 12.29
CA LEU A 165 13.69 4.57 12.09
C LEU A 165 15.07 5.02 12.55
N LYS A 166 15.72 5.85 11.74
CA LYS A 166 16.96 6.54 12.07
C LYS A 166 16.76 8.05 11.94
N ARG A 167 17.55 8.83 12.67
CA ARG A 167 17.63 10.29 12.48
C ARG A 167 18.39 10.56 11.19
N LYS A 168 17.84 11.42 10.32
CA LYS A 168 18.55 11.84 9.12
C LYS A 168 19.78 12.65 9.51
N MET A 169 20.97 12.24 9.09
CA MET A 169 22.19 13.01 9.35
C MET A 169 22.29 14.20 8.37
N HIS A 170 22.52 15.41 8.90
CA HIS A 170 22.63 16.62 8.07
C HIS A 170 23.80 16.62 7.08
N THR A 171 24.80 15.76 7.31
CA THR A 171 25.98 15.56 6.46
C THR A 171 25.79 14.47 5.41
N CYS A 172 24.70 13.70 5.47
CA CYS A 172 24.46 12.60 4.54
C CYS A 172 23.78 13.14 3.28
N HIS A 173 24.47 13.04 2.14
CA HIS A 173 23.93 13.36 0.81
C HIS A 173 22.90 12.35 0.29
N GLN A 174 22.35 11.47 1.15
CA GLN A 174 21.30 10.55 0.73
C GLN A 174 20.10 11.31 0.17
N GLN A 175 19.90 11.15 -1.13
CA GLN A 175 18.80 11.76 -1.88
C GLN A 175 17.43 11.26 -1.42
N HIS A 176 17.35 10.01 -0.94
CA HIS A 176 16.08 9.32 -0.65
C HIS A 176 15.91 9.07 0.85
N GLN A 177 14.69 9.33 1.36
CA GLN A 177 14.33 9.14 2.77
C GLN A 177 14.10 7.67 3.15
N ILE A 178 13.75 6.85 2.15
CA ILE A 178 13.47 5.43 2.29
C ILE A 178 14.45 4.67 1.38
N GLU A 179 15.16 3.71 1.96
CA GLU A 179 15.98 2.73 1.25
C GLU A 179 15.28 1.37 1.32
N VAL A 180 15.22 0.61 0.23
CA VAL A 180 14.67 -0.76 0.23
C VAL A 180 15.79 -1.75 -0.02
N ARG A 181 15.88 -2.80 0.80
CA ARG A 181 16.90 -3.86 0.74
C ARG A 181 16.26 -5.22 0.56
N ASN A 182 16.96 -6.13 -0.11
CA ASN A 182 16.59 -7.53 -0.30
C ASN A 182 15.28 -7.76 -1.09
N PHE A 183 14.61 -6.70 -1.57
CA PHE A 183 13.38 -6.83 -2.35
C PHE A 183 13.67 -7.33 -3.76
N VAL A 184 14.69 -6.79 -4.43
CA VAL A 184 15.05 -7.16 -5.80
C VAL A 184 15.49 -8.61 -5.85
N GLU A 185 16.40 -9.00 -4.98
CA GLU A 185 16.92 -10.37 -4.87
C GLU A 185 15.81 -11.37 -4.50
N GLY A 186 14.87 -10.96 -3.63
CA GLY A 186 13.70 -11.76 -3.30
C GLY A 186 12.74 -11.91 -4.48
N LEU A 187 12.53 -10.84 -5.23
CA LEU A 187 11.66 -10.82 -6.41
C LEU A 187 12.24 -11.66 -7.55
N GLU A 188 13.53 -11.55 -7.83
CA GLU A 188 14.25 -12.32 -8.86
C GLU A 188 14.10 -13.82 -8.62
N LYS A 189 14.38 -14.28 -7.40
CA LYS A 189 14.19 -15.69 -7.00
C LYS A 189 12.77 -16.19 -7.21
N ILE A 190 11.77 -15.32 -7.07
CA ILE A 190 10.38 -15.70 -7.29
C ILE A 190 10.06 -15.69 -8.79
N ALA A 191 10.57 -14.71 -9.53
CA ALA A 191 10.34 -14.55 -10.97
C ALA A 191 10.98 -15.68 -11.80
N GLU A 192 12.05 -16.32 -11.32
CA GLU A 192 12.68 -17.48 -11.97
C GLU A 192 11.69 -18.58 -12.36
N ARG A 193 10.62 -18.78 -11.58
CA ARG A 193 9.59 -19.79 -11.87
C ARG A 193 8.70 -19.45 -13.07
N PHE A 194 8.72 -18.21 -13.53
CA PHE A 194 7.86 -17.69 -14.60
C PHE A 194 8.62 -17.35 -15.90
N GLY A 195 9.95 -17.19 -15.81
CA GLY A 195 10.79 -16.76 -16.93
C GLY A 195 11.95 -15.86 -16.53
N GLY A 196 11.95 -15.35 -15.29
CA GLY A 196 12.99 -14.50 -14.72
C GLY A 196 12.83 -13.01 -15.08
N ILE A 197 13.60 -12.15 -14.41
CA ILE A 197 13.65 -10.72 -14.75
C ILE A 197 14.77 -10.51 -15.76
N THR A 198 14.43 -10.16 -17.00
CA THR A 198 15.44 -9.85 -18.05
C THR A 198 15.64 -8.34 -18.20
N GLU A 199 16.74 -7.90 -18.82
CA GLU A 199 16.99 -6.47 -19.12
C GLU A 199 15.83 -5.79 -19.91
N ARG A 200 15.01 -6.58 -20.62
CA ARG A 200 13.80 -6.10 -21.33
C ARG A 200 12.66 -5.65 -20.38
N ASN A 201 12.74 -5.96 -19.09
CA ASN A 201 11.77 -5.63 -18.04
C ASN A 201 12.10 -4.31 -17.32
N THR A 202 13.09 -3.55 -17.84
CA THR A 202 13.48 -2.22 -17.34
C THR A 202 12.59 -1.09 -17.85
N ARG A 203 11.60 -1.37 -18.71
CA ARG A 203 10.58 -0.37 -19.03
C ARG A 203 9.80 -0.08 -17.75
N THR A 204 10.11 1.03 -17.10
CA THR A 204 9.12 1.79 -16.35
C THR A 204 7.94 1.95 -17.29
N LEU A 205 6.83 1.29 -16.97
CA LEU A 205 5.57 1.75 -17.52
C LEU A 205 5.43 3.17 -16.99
N ASP A 206 5.72 4.15 -17.85
CA ASP A 206 5.33 5.53 -17.67
C ASP A 206 3.80 5.54 -17.69
N GLU A 207 3.22 5.19 -16.55
CA GLU A 207 1.90 5.66 -16.26
C GLU A 207 2.02 7.10 -15.80
N PRO A 208 1.21 8.02 -16.36
CA PRO A 208 0.98 9.28 -15.68
C PRO A 208 0.58 8.92 -14.25
N HIS A 209 1.13 9.61 -13.26
CA HIS A 209 0.68 9.44 -11.89
C HIS A 209 -0.85 9.46 -11.94
N GLU A 210 -1.56 8.55 -11.25
CA GLU A 210 -3.03 8.62 -11.20
C GLU A 210 -3.54 10.00 -10.75
N ARG A 211 -2.68 10.81 -10.14
CA ARG A 211 -2.88 12.24 -9.95
C ARG A 211 -3.08 13.00 -11.25
N ASP A 212 -2.23 12.81 -12.23
CA ASP A 212 -2.29 13.46 -13.55
C ASP A 212 -3.49 12.92 -14.34
N LEU A 213 -3.75 11.61 -14.31
CA LEU A 213 -4.97 11.04 -14.89
C LEU A 213 -6.24 11.49 -14.15
N ALA A 214 -6.21 11.62 -12.82
CA ALA A 214 -7.34 12.15 -12.06
C ALA A 214 -7.54 13.64 -12.34
N LEU A 215 -6.47 14.41 -12.57
CA LEU A 215 -6.53 15.81 -13.01
C LEU A 215 -7.10 15.90 -14.43
N GLU A 216 -6.70 14.99 -15.33
CA GLU A 216 -7.18 14.88 -16.72
C GLU A 216 -8.63 14.39 -16.80
N LEU A 217 -9.03 13.42 -15.97
CA LEU A 217 -10.42 12.98 -15.83
C LEU A 217 -11.29 14.03 -15.12
N CYS A 218 -10.69 14.88 -14.29
CA CYS A 218 -11.37 16.06 -13.75
C CYS A 218 -11.53 17.19 -14.77
N ASP A 219 -10.96 17.06 -15.98
CA ASP A 219 -11.29 17.93 -17.08
C ASP A 219 -12.79 17.81 -17.39
N ALA A 220 -13.44 18.96 -17.53
CA ALA A 220 -14.89 19.07 -17.55
C ALA A 220 -15.54 18.36 -18.75
N ALA A 221 -14.73 18.01 -19.77
CA ALA A 221 -15.15 17.33 -20.98
C ALA A 221 -15.50 15.84 -20.78
N LEU A 222 -14.90 15.16 -19.80
CA LEU A 222 -15.02 13.69 -19.64
C LEU A 222 -15.92 13.26 -18.49
N THR A 223 -16.34 14.18 -17.62
CA THR A 223 -17.12 13.83 -16.42
C THR A 223 -18.43 14.60 -16.35
N GLN A 224 -19.54 13.87 -16.13
CA GLN A 224 -20.85 14.46 -15.89
C GLN A 224 -20.77 15.47 -14.74
N GLN A 225 -21.09 16.74 -15.05
CA GLN A 225 -21.15 17.82 -14.09
C GLN A 225 -22.46 17.68 -13.30
N ARG A 226 -22.36 17.81 -11.98
CA ARG A 226 -23.51 17.80 -11.06
C ARG A 226 -23.47 19.11 -10.28
N ASN A 227 -24.53 19.90 -10.38
CA ASN A 227 -24.62 21.25 -9.79
C ASN A 227 -24.47 21.22 -8.26
N GLU A 228 -24.78 20.09 -7.64
CA GLU A 228 -24.66 19.82 -6.22
C GLU A 228 -23.22 19.49 -5.75
N THR A 229 -22.25 19.42 -6.66
CA THR A 229 -20.85 19.08 -6.36
C THR A 229 -19.90 20.27 -6.49
N ILE A 230 -18.92 20.35 -5.59
CA ILE A 230 -17.84 21.35 -5.54
C ILE A 230 -16.51 20.63 -5.77
N THR A 231 -15.77 21.00 -6.81
CA THR A 231 -14.46 20.41 -7.11
C THR A 231 -13.34 21.21 -6.45
N THR A 232 -12.47 20.52 -5.71
CA THR A 232 -11.27 21.11 -5.09
C THR A 232 -10.16 21.32 -6.13
N LYS A 233 -9.15 22.15 -5.81
CA LYS A 233 -7.94 22.34 -6.64
C LYS A 233 -7.15 21.05 -6.93
N LEU A 234 -7.43 19.96 -6.20
CA LEU A 234 -6.80 18.65 -6.38
C LEU A 234 -7.71 17.63 -7.11
N GLY A 235 -8.76 18.09 -7.80
CA GLY A 235 -9.70 17.24 -8.54
C GLY A 235 -10.72 16.48 -7.67
N ARG A 236 -10.64 16.59 -6.34
CA ARG A 236 -11.63 15.91 -5.46
C ARG A 236 -12.98 16.62 -5.51
N ARG A 237 -14.07 15.87 -5.69
CA ARG A 237 -15.44 16.41 -5.61
C ARG A 237 -16.00 16.29 -4.20
N LEU A 238 -16.63 17.35 -3.73
CA LEU A 238 -17.35 17.44 -2.48
C LEU A 238 -18.83 17.60 -2.81
N MET A 239 -19.71 16.96 -2.06
CA MET A 239 -21.16 17.20 -2.15
C MET A 239 -21.65 17.65 -0.78
N ARG A 240 -22.52 18.66 -0.75
CA ARG A 240 -23.22 19.03 0.49
C ARG A 240 -24.32 18.00 0.75
N VAL A 241 -24.39 17.49 1.97
CA VAL A 241 -25.50 16.61 2.38
C VAL A 241 -26.81 17.40 2.31
N PRO A 242 -27.84 16.89 1.63
CA PRO A 242 -29.15 17.54 1.60
C PRO A 242 -29.70 17.76 3.01
N GLN A 243 -30.33 18.91 3.24
CA GLN A 243 -30.94 19.24 4.54
C GLN A 243 -32.17 18.38 4.88
N THR A 244 -32.62 17.53 3.95
CA THR A 244 -33.75 16.60 4.14
C THR A 244 -33.41 15.41 5.04
N TYR A 245 -32.12 15.10 5.23
CA TYR A 245 -31.70 14.02 6.11
C TYR A 245 -31.57 14.50 7.56
N LYS A 246 -32.22 13.79 8.49
CA LYS A 246 -32.07 13.98 9.94
C LYS A 246 -31.04 12.97 10.45
N ASP A 247 -29.92 13.47 10.95
CA ASP A 247 -28.76 12.67 11.41
C ASP A 247 -28.16 11.71 10.34
N PRO A 248 -27.70 12.23 9.18
CA PRO A 248 -27.16 11.39 8.13
C PRO A 248 -25.81 10.78 8.50
N VAL A 249 -25.71 9.45 8.45
CA VAL A 249 -24.42 8.73 8.45
C VAL A 249 -23.84 8.74 7.05
N LEU A 250 -22.83 9.57 6.82
CA LEU A 250 -22.08 9.60 5.56
C LEU A 250 -21.06 8.48 5.49
N VAL A 251 -21.25 7.54 4.57
CA VAL A 251 -20.27 6.49 4.27
C VAL A 251 -19.62 6.79 2.93
N LEU A 252 -18.40 7.33 2.96
CA LEU A 252 -17.57 7.49 1.76
C LEU A 252 -16.80 6.19 1.54
N GLY A 253 -17.28 5.34 0.65
CA GLY A 253 -16.61 4.10 0.27
C GLY A 253 -15.52 4.35 -0.76
N THR A 254 -14.28 4.47 -0.28
CA THR A 254 -13.13 3.98 -1.06
C THR A 254 -12.55 2.79 -0.31
N ASP A 255 -11.90 1.88 -1.03
CA ASP A 255 -11.21 0.70 -0.49
C ASP A 255 -10.55 0.95 0.88
N GLY A 256 -10.74 0.01 1.82
CA GLY A 256 -10.00 -0.02 3.09
C GLY A 256 -10.59 0.86 4.22
N VAL A 257 -11.72 1.53 3.98
CA VAL A 257 -12.37 2.40 4.98
C VAL A 257 -12.95 1.62 6.17
N GLY A 258 -13.48 0.42 5.96
CA GLY A 258 -14.10 -0.38 7.02
C GLY A 258 -13.15 -0.69 8.19
N THR A 259 -11.89 -1.00 7.90
CA THR A 259 -10.86 -1.25 8.93
C THR A 259 -10.58 0.01 9.74
N LYS A 260 -10.44 1.16 9.06
CA LYS A 260 -10.14 2.45 9.69
C LYS A 260 -11.31 2.93 10.55
N ILE A 261 -12.53 2.85 10.03
CA ILE A 261 -13.76 3.24 10.75
C ILE A 261 -13.96 2.36 11.98
N LYS A 262 -13.84 1.04 11.84
CA LYS A 262 -14.06 0.13 12.96
C LYS A 262 -13.00 0.32 14.05
N ILE A 263 -11.76 0.63 13.68
CA ILE A 263 -10.72 1.01 14.65
C ILE A 263 -11.13 2.30 15.35
N ALA A 264 -11.40 3.38 14.62
CA ALA A 264 -11.79 4.68 15.18
C ALA A 264 -12.97 4.58 16.15
N GLN A 265 -14.04 3.88 15.74
CA GLN A 265 -15.24 3.65 16.55
C GLN A 265 -14.95 2.90 17.86
N GLN A 266 -14.09 1.87 17.82
CA GLN A 266 -13.80 1.07 19.00
C GLN A 266 -12.72 1.67 19.90
N THR A 267 -11.95 2.63 19.41
CA THR A 267 -10.92 3.32 20.20
C THR A 267 -11.32 4.72 20.64
N GLU A 268 -12.51 5.21 20.25
CA GLU A 268 -12.99 6.58 20.51
C GLU A 268 -11.97 7.66 20.09
N ARG A 269 -11.34 7.48 18.92
CA ARG A 269 -10.24 8.32 18.40
C ARG A 269 -10.47 8.75 16.96
#